data_AF-A0A7Y6PID6-F1
#
_entry.id   AF-A0A7Y6PID6-F1
#
_cell.length_a   1.000
_cell.length_b   1.000
_cell.length_c   1.000
_cell.angle_alpha   90.00
_cell.angle_beta   90.00
_cell.angle_gamma   90.00
#
_symmetry.space_group_name_H-M   'P 1'
#
loop_
_entity.id
_entity.type
_entity.pdbx_description
1 polymer ?
#
loop_
_entity_poly.entity_id
_entity_poly.type
_entity_poly.pdbx_seq_one_letter_code
_entity_poly.pdbx_strand_id
1 'polypeptide(L)'
;FYCKLAKRFQTLAANDNAKAKEIAAWKEDVVAKWDSIEIVSCDKVEELKNGDIESGKEYTITYVIDEKGLNDAVGLELVTTYTTADGKQHVYSVEPFSVVKKEGDLYTFQVKHSLSNAGSFK
;
A
#
# COMPACT_ATOMS: atom_id res chain seq x y z
N PHE A 1 0.80 13.09 29.31
CA PHE A 1 -0.21 12.08 28.91
C PHE A 1 -1.62 12.69 28.94
N TYR A 2 -2.12 13.13 30.11
CA TYR A 2 -3.48 13.67 30.27
C TYR A 2 -3.84 14.89 29.41
N CYS A 3 -2.92 15.84 29.19
CA CYS A 3 -3.20 17.01 28.34
C CYS A 3 -3.48 16.61 26.87
N LYS A 4 -2.82 15.56 26.37
CA LYS A 4 -3.07 15.04 25.00
C LYS A 4 -4.44 14.36 24.91
N LEU A 5 -4.80 13.58 25.94
CA LEU A 5 -6.09 12.91 26.02
C LEU A 5 -7.24 13.92 26.12
N ALA A 6 -7.14 14.90 27.01
CA ALA A 6 -8.14 15.95 27.19
C ALA A 6 -8.37 16.74 25.89
N LYS A 7 -7.29 17.10 25.18
CA LYS A 7 -7.40 17.78 23.88
C LYS A 7 -8.15 16.92 22.84
N ARG A 8 -7.83 15.62 22.75
CA ARG A 8 -8.52 14.70 21.83
C ARG A 8 -10.00 14.54 22.18
N PHE A 9 -10.32 14.38 23.47
CA PHE A 9 -11.69 14.29 23.94
C PHE A 9 -12.50 15.53 23.59
N GLN A 10 -11.95 16.73 23.85
CA GLN A 10 -12.59 17.99 23.48
C GLN A 10 -12.86 18.08 21.97
N THR A 11 -11.91 17.66 21.13
CA THR A 11 -12.10 17.61 19.67
C THR A 11 -13.21 16.63 19.27
N LEU A 12 -13.25 15.44 19.89
CA LEU A 12 -14.24 14.42 19.54
C LEU A 12 -15.64 14.73 20.06
N ALA A 13 -15.77 15.37 21.22
CA ALA A 13 -17.06 15.69 21.85
C ALA A 13 -17.70 17.00 21.35
N ALA A 14 -16.92 17.85 20.66
CA ALA A 14 -17.42 19.11 20.12
C ALA A 14 -18.55 18.89 19.10
N ASN A 15 -19.46 19.87 19.01
CA ASN A 15 -20.54 19.93 18.02
C ASN A 15 -21.36 18.63 17.94
N ASP A 16 -21.85 18.15 19.08
CA ASP A 16 -22.61 16.89 19.17
C ASP A 16 -21.87 15.69 18.54
N ASN A 17 -20.59 15.58 18.87
CA ASN A 17 -19.69 14.53 18.40
C ASN A 17 -19.50 14.48 16.87
N ALA A 18 -19.61 15.62 16.18
CA ALA A 18 -19.56 15.68 14.72
C ALA A 18 -18.36 14.93 14.11
N LYS A 19 -17.15 15.14 14.65
CA LYS A 19 -15.93 14.47 14.15
C LYS A 19 -15.94 12.96 14.40
N ALA A 20 -16.49 12.53 15.53
CA ALA A 20 -16.62 11.10 15.82
C ALA A 20 -17.63 10.42 14.88
N LYS A 21 -18.76 11.09 14.59
CA LYS A 21 -19.76 10.62 13.62
C LYS A 21 -19.20 10.58 12.20
N GLU A 22 -18.41 11.57 11.80
CA GLU A 22 -17.68 11.60 10.51
C GLU A 22 -16.74 10.38 10.38
N ILE A 23 -15.94 10.09 11.41
CA ILE A 23 -15.04 8.93 11.41
C ILE A 23 -15.83 7.61 11.36
N ALA A 24 -16.95 7.52 12.10
CA ALA A 24 -17.80 6.33 12.09
C ALA A 24 -18.40 6.08 10.69
N ALA A 25 -18.98 7.11 10.08
CA ALA A 25 -19.52 7.04 8.73
C ALA A 25 -18.45 6.65 7.68
N TRP A 26 -17.25 7.22 7.79
CA TRP A 26 -16.12 6.83 6.93
C TRP A 26 -15.75 5.35 7.09
N LYS A 27 -15.71 4.82 8.33
CA LYS A 27 -15.44 3.39 8.56
C LYS A 27 -16.53 2.49 8.00
N GLU A 28 -17.80 2.90 8.10
CA GLU A 28 -18.92 2.15 7.53
C GLU A 28 -18.82 2.10 6.00
N ASP A 29 -18.46 3.20 5.35
CA ASP A 29 -18.25 3.25 3.90
C ASP A 29 -17.07 2.38 3.45
N VAL A 30 -15.95 2.41 4.20
CA VAL A 30 -14.80 1.52 3.96
C VAL A 30 -15.22 0.06 4.05
N VAL A 31 -15.94 -0.34 5.11
CA VAL A 31 -16.39 -1.73 5.29
C VAL A 31 -17.32 -2.16 4.16
N ALA A 32 -18.22 -1.28 3.71
CA ALA A 32 -19.17 -1.60 2.64
C ALA A 32 -18.49 -1.84 1.28
N LYS A 33 -17.33 -1.23 1.04
CA LYS A 33 -16.63 -1.26 -0.26
C LYS A 33 -15.35 -2.09 -0.26
N TRP A 34 -14.84 -2.48 0.91
CA TRP A 34 -13.52 -3.11 1.07
C TRP A 34 -13.32 -4.32 0.14
N ASP A 35 -14.29 -5.23 0.13
CA ASP A 35 -14.21 -6.47 -0.66
C ASP A 35 -14.36 -6.25 -2.17
N SER A 36 -14.74 -5.04 -2.59
CA SER A 36 -14.88 -4.68 -4.01
C SER A 36 -13.63 -4.05 -4.63
N ILE A 37 -12.66 -3.63 -3.81
CA ILE A 37 -11.38 -3.08 -4.28
C ILE A 37 -10.68 -4.12 -5.14
N GLU A 38 -10.22 -3.71 -6.33
CA GLU A 38 -9.59 -4.64 -7.26
C GLU A 38 -8.40 -4.05 -8.00
N ILE A 39 -7.48 -4.93 -8.42
CA ILE A 39 -6.38 -4.57 -9.31
C ILE A 39 -6.92 -4.64 -10.74
N VAL A 40 -7.00 -3.50 -11.41
CA VAL A 40 -7.50 -3.38 -12.79
C VAL A 40 -6.38 -3.62 -13.81
N SER A 41 -5.16 -3.24 -13.46
CA SER A 41 -3.99 -3.52 -14.28
C SER A 41 -2.72 -3.72 -13.46
N CYS A 42 -1.81 -4.51 -14.02
CA CYS A 42 -0.51 -4.83 -13.47
C CYS A 42 0.49 -4.81 -14.62
N ASP A 43 1.36 -3.80 -14.63
CA ASP A 43 2.47 -3.69 -15.56
C ASP A 43 3.77 -3.97 -14.80
N LYS A 44 4.23 -5.21 -14.94
CA LYS A 44 5.53 -5.67 -14.46
C LYS A 44 6.38 -5.98 -15.69
N VAL A 45 7.62 -5.51 -15.67
CA VAL A 45 8.60 -5.86 -16.69
C VAL A 45 8.77 -7.39 -16.73
N GLU A 46 8.83 -7.97 -17.94
CA GLU A 46 8.87 -9.42 -18.15
C GLU A 46 10.04 -10.10 -17.41
N GLU A 47 11.16 -9.40 -17.26
CA GLU A 47 12.32 -9.88 -16.50
C GLU A 47 11.97 -10.18 -15.03
N LEU A 48 11.14 -9.35 -14.40
CA LEU A 48 10.66 -9.61 -13.04
C LEU A 48 9.72 -10.82 -12.97
N LYS A 49 8.95 -11.08 -14.04
CA LYS A 49 8.02 -12.22 -14.09
C LYS A 49 8.76 -13.55 -14.24
N ASN A 50 9.84 -13.54 -15.03
CA ASN A 50 10.65 -14.72 -15.31
C ASN A 50 11.73 -14.98 -14.25
N GLY A 51 11.92 -14.07 -13.30
CA GLY A 51 12.96 -14.18 -12.27
C GLY A 51 14.36 -13.80 -12.77
N ASP A 52 14.46 -13.22 -13.97
CA ASP A 52 15.71 -12.77 -14.60
C ASP A 52 16.11 -11.40 -14.05
N ILE A 53 16.34 -11.34 -12.74
CA ILE A 53 16.68 -10.10 -12.05
C ILE A 53 18.19 -9.84 -12.14
N GLU A 54 18.56 -8.91 -13.00
CA GLU A 54 19.93 -8.38 -13.06
C GLU A 54 20.25 -7.49 -11.86
N SER A 55 21.42 -7.74 -11.25
CA SER A 55 21.91 -6.94 -10.13
C SER A 55 22.20 -5.50 -10.55
N GLY A 56 21.61 -4.53 -9.85
CA GLY A 56 21.79 -3.10 -10.09
C GLY A 56 20.94 -2.52 -11.24
N LYS A 57 20.17 -3.35 -11.97
CA LYS A 57 19.19 -2.85 -12.95
C LYS A 57 17.94 -2.33 -12.22
N GLU A 58 17.46 -1.16 -12.62
CA GLU A 58 16.23 -0.56 -12.12
C GLU A 58 15.04 -1.07 -12.93
N TYR A 59 14.02 -1.57 -12.24
CA TYR A 59 12.76 -2.00 -12.81
C TYR A 59 11.65 -1.08 -12.30
N THR A 60 10.79 -0.63 -13.20
CA THR A 60 9.58 0.11 -12.83
C THR A 60 8.41 -0.84 -12.79
N ILE A 61 7.68 -0.85 -11.67
CA ILE A 61 6.45 -1.64 -11.51
C ILE A 61 5.29 -0.67 -11.36
N THR A 62 4.24 -0.87 -12.15
CA THR A 62 3.05 -0.04 -12.11
C THR A 62 1.80 -0.89 -11.89
N TYR A 63 0.92 -0.45 -10.99
CA TYR A 63 -0.40 -1.05 -10.79
C TYR A 63 -1.48 0.01 -10.91
N VAL A 64 -2.63 -0.36 -11.44
CA VAL A 64 -3.86 0.43 -11.33
C VAL A 64 -4.82 -0.31 -10.44
N ILE A 65 -5.24 0.33 -9.35
CA ILE A 65 -6.20 -0.20 -8.37
C ILE A 65 -7.46 0.66 -8.44
N ASP A 66 -8.61 0.01 -8.52
CA ASP A 66 -9.91 0.65 -8.36
C ASP A 66 -10.31 0.61 -6.89
N GLU A 67 -10.34 1.78 -6.24
CA GLU A 67 -10.74 1.94 -4.83
C GLU A 67 -12.27 1.96 -4.65
N LYS A 68 -13.05 1.81 -5.71
CA LYS A 68 -14.52 1.68 -5.68
C LYS A 68 -15.23 2.83 -4.97
N GLY A 69 -14.73 4.04 -5.20
CA GLY A 69 -15.26 5.26 -4.61
C GLY A 69 -14.80 5.52 -3.17
N LEU A 70 -13.89 4.70 -2.64
CA LEU A 70 -13.06 5.12 -1.52
C LEU A 70 -12.00 6.11 -2.01
N ASN A 71 -11.53 6.96 -1.10
CA ASN A 71 -10.62 8.03 -1.43
C ASN A 71 -9.36 7.91 -0.59
N ASP A 72 -8.27 7.52 -1.23
CA ASP A 72 -6.94 7.38 -0.61
C ASP A 72 -7.00 6.38 0.56
N ALA A 73 -7.63 5.24 0.28
CA ALA A 73 -7.90 4.21 1.28
C ALA A 73 -6.84 3.09 1.30
N VAL A 74 -6.09 2.93 0.20
CA VAL A 74 -5.13 1.83 0.05
C VAL A 74 -3.70 2.35 -0.12
N GLY A 75 -2.77 1.72 0.60
CA GLY A 75 -1.34 1.79 0.32
C GLY A 75 -0.85 0.48 -0.31
N LEU A 76 0.09 0.57 -1.25
CA LEU A 76 0.73 -0.58 -1.88
C LEU A 76 2.23 -0.59 -1.55
N GLU A 77 2.76 -1.75 -1.18
CA GLU A 77 4.19 -1.94 -0.87
C GLU A 77 4.75 -3.16 -1.61
N LEU A 78 5.98 -3.03 -2.12
CA LEU A 78 6.77 -4.14 -2.61
C LEU A 78 7.57 -4.73 -1.45
N VAL A 79 7.27 -5.97 -1.08
CA VAL A 79 7.99 -6.69 -0.02
C VAL A 79 8.89 -7.74 -0.66
N THR A 80 10.20 -7.55 -0.55
CA THR A 80 11.18 -8.56 -0.97
C THR A 80 11.52 -9.43 0.23
N THR A 81 11.45 -10.75 0.04
CA THR A 81 11.78 -11.72 1.10
C THR A 81 12.83 -12.71 0.63
N TYR A 82 13.56 -13.30 1.58
CA TYR A 82 14.44 -14.44 1.33
C TYR A 82 14.12 -15.56 2.31
N THR A 83 14.45 -16.79 1.92
CA THR A 83 14.26 -17.99 2.74
C THR A 83 15.61 -18.52 3.18
N THR A 84 15.80 -18.72 4.47
CA THR A 84 17.02 -19.29 5.05
C THR A 84 17.07 -20.81 4.83
N ALA A 85 18.26 -21.41 5.04
CA ALA A 85 18.45 -22.85 4.85
C ALA A 85 17.57 -23.74 5.75
N ASP A 86 17.11 -23.22 6.90
CA ASP A 86 16.15 -23.88 7.79
C ASP A 86 14.69 -23.61 7.42
N GLY A 87 14.42 -23.02 6.27
CA GLY A 87 13.08 -22.81 5.71
C GLY A 87 12.32 -21.60 6.25
N LYS A 88 12.98 -20.70 7.00
CA LYS A 88 12.32 -19.50 7.53
C LYS A 88 12.36 -18.35 6.53
N GLN A 89 11.22 -17.68 6.36
CA GLN A 89 11.12 -16.50 5.51
C GLN A 89 11.45 -15.24 6.31
N HIS A 90 12.25 -14.36 5.72
CA HIS A 90 12.66 -13.09 6.30
C HIS A 90 12.42 -11.95 5.31
N VAL A 91 11.96 -10.80 5.81
CA VAL A 91 11.83 -9.57 5.03
C VAL A 91 13.21 -8.98 4.79
N TYR A 92 13.54 -8.75 3.52
CA TYR A 92 14.76 -8.10 3.08
C TYR A 92 14.56 -6.59 2.92
N SER A 93 13.53 -6.20 2.16
CA SER A 93 13.16 -4.80 1.94
C SER A 93 11.64 -4.63 1.87
N VAL A 94 11.19 -3.44 2.21
CA VAL A 94 9.81 -2.97 2.04
C VAL A 94 9.89 -1.62 1.36
N GLU A 95 9.31 -1.51 0.17
CA GLU A 95 9.35 -0.30 -0.65
C GLU A 95 7.93 0.15 -0.97
N PRO A 96 7.47 1.29 -0.41
CA PRO A 96 6.14 1.78 -0.69
C PRO A 96 6.05 2.32 -2.12
N PHE A 97 4.94 2.03 -2.79
CA PHE A 97 4.60 2.64 -4.07
C PHE A 97 4.13 4.07 -3.84
N SER A 98 4.42 4.94 -4.82
CA SER A 98 3.86 6.28 -4.88
C SER A 98 2.63 6.30 -5.79
N VAL A 99 1.59 7.03 -5.40
CA VAL A 99 0.47 7.32 -6.31
C VAL A 99 0.92 8.39 -7.31
N VAL A 100 0.99 8.02 -8.59
CA VAL A 100 1.44 8.92 -9.68
C VAL A 100 0.30 9.46 -10.53
N LYS A 101 -0.90 8.86 -10.43
CA LYS A 101 -2.10 9.28 -11.18
C LYS A 101 -3.36 8.86 -10.44
N LYS A 102 -4.43 9.67 -10.55
CA LYS A 102 -5.78 9.34 -10.09
C LYS A 102 -6.80 9.74 -11.16
N GLU A 103 -7.69 8.82 -11.53
CA GLU A 103 -8.76 9.02 -12.51
C GLU A 103 -10.08 8.42 -12.01
N GLY A 104 -10.97 9.26 -11.49
CA GLY A 104 -12.14 8.77 -10.75
C GLY A 104 -11.68 7.95 -9.55
N ASP A 105 -12.06 6.68 -9.55
CA ASP A 105 -11.75 5.71 -8.49
C ASP A 105 -10.48 4.91 -8.79
N LEU A 106 -9.84 5.13 -9.95
CA LEU A 106 -8.63 4.45 -10.37
C LEU A 106 -7.38 5.17 -9.88
N TYR A 107 -6.57 4.47 -9.10
CA TYR A 107 -5.31 4.94 -8.55
C TYR A 107 -4.15 4.20 -9.21
N THR A 108 -3.23 4.95 -9.83
CA THR A 108 -2.01 4.39 -10.42
C THR A 108 -0.86 4.48 -9.42
N PHE A 109 -0.39 3.32 -8.97
CA PHE A 109 0.73 3.15 -8.06
C PHE A 109 1.99 2.81 -8.87
N GLN A 110 3.11 3.45 -8.53
CA GLN A 110 4.40 3.15 -9.16
C GLN A 110 5.52 3.06 -8.13
N VAL A 111 6.43 2.09 -8.34
CA VAL A 111 7.70 1.98 -7.62
C VAL A 111 8.83 1.71 -8.61
N LYS A 112 10.02 2.24 -8.30
CA LYS A 112 11.27 1.92 -8.95
C LYS A 112 12.07 1.03 -8.02
N HIS A 113 12.42 -0.16 -8.47
CA HIS A 113 13.06 -1.17 -7.66
C HIS A 113 14.34 -1.66 -8.32
N SER A 114 15.41 -1.82 -7.55
CA SER A 114 16.66 -2.45 -7.99
C SER A 114 17.19 -3.37 -6.90
N LEU A 115 17.60 -4.58 -7.26
CA LEU A 115 18.24 -5.51 -6.34
C LEU A 115 19.75 -5.46 -6.54
N SER A 116 20.51 -5.13 -5.51
CA SER A 116 21.99 -5.08 -5.58
C SER A 116 22.67 -6.36 -5.06
N ASN A 117 21.91 -7.26 -4.43
CA ASN A 117 22.46 -8.48 -3.81
C ASN A 117 22.41 -9.66 -4.79
N ALA A 118 23.34 -9.68 -5.74
CA ALA A 118 23.52 -10.81 -6.65
C ALA A 118 23.71 -12.14 -5.87
N GLY A 119 22.97 -13.18 -6.24
CA GLY A 119 23.14 -14.56 -5.73
C GLY A 119 22.50 -14.88 -4.38
N SER A 120 21.71 -13.98 -3.77
CA SER A 120 21.05 -14.21 -2.47
C SER A 120 19.63 -14.79 -2.56
N PHE A 121 19.04 -14.79 -3.75
CA PHE A 121 17.69 -15.28 -3.99
C PHE A 121 17.80 -16.54 -4.86
N LYS A 122 17.29 -17.66 -4.34
CA LYS A 122 17.21 -18.96 -4.99
C LYS A 122 15.75 -19.36 -5.12
#